data_AF-A0A1E3VWS7-F1
#
_entry.id   AF-A0A1E3VWS7-F1
#
_cell.length_a   1.000
_cell.length_b   1.000
_cell.length_c   1.000
_cell.angle_alpha   90.00
_cell.angle_beta   90.00
_cell.angle_gamma   90.00
#
_symmetry.space_group_name_H-M   'P 1'
#
loop_
_entity.id
_entity.type
_entity.pdbx_description
1 polymer ?
#
loop_
_entity_poly.entity_id
_entity_poly.type
_entity_poly.pdbx_seq_one_letter_code
_entity_poly.pdbx_strand_id
1 'polypeptide(L)'
;MSSEASHRPASHGGGNPLVILIISLCAAIVMAGGCGIVLEAFVIAAANLFELGSTFVWVASAANAALVLWLGLWTFARSWHVERRLRAGLEVDEPSWSILANFRA
;
A
#
# COMPACT_ATOMS: atom_id res chain seq x y z
N MET A 1 39.78 23.35 5.41
CA MET A 1 39.57 22.31 6.44
C MET A 1 38.14 21.82 6.28
N SER A 2 38.00 20.62 5.72
CA SER A 2 36.76 20.06 5.17
C SER A 2 35.80 19.63 6.29
N SER A 3 34.56 20.10 6.23
CA SER A 3 33.45 19.53 7.00
C SER A 3 32.36 19.08 6.03
N GLU A 4 32.70 18.07 5.24
CA GLU A 4 31.69 17.23 4.60
C GLU A 4 31.12 16.34 5.71
N ALA A 5 29.97 16.76 6.24
CA ALA A 5 29.12 15.86 6.99
C ALA A 5 28.80 14.68 6.07
N SER A 6 29.48 13.56 6.32
CA SER A 6 29.21 12.26 5.70
C SER A 6 27.75 11.91 5.99
N HIS A 7 26.85 12.30 5.09
CA HIS A 7 25.52 11.73 5.00
C HIS A 7 25.71 10.29 4.52
N ARG A 8 26.10 9.41 5.44
CA ARG A 8 26.07 7.97 5.19
C ARG A 8 24.64 7.68 4.74
N PRO A 9 24.40 7.21 3.50
CA PRO A 9 23.09 6.66 3.20
C PRO A 9 22.89 5.57 4.25
N ALA A 10 21.77 5.65 4.98
CA ALA A 10 21.36 4.56 5.82
C ALA A 10 21.36 3.34 4.92
N SER A 11 22.36 2.49 5.11
CA SER A 11 22.44 1.17 4.51
C SER A 11 21.12 0.51 4.85
N HIS A 12 20.15 0.60 3.95
CA HIS A 12 18.98 -0.28 3.90
C HIS A 12 19.57 -1.63 3.55
N GLY A 13 20.16 -2.24 4.58
CA GLY A 13 20.87 -3.48 4.50
C GLY A 13 19.93 -4.49 3.90
N GLY A 14 20.49 -5.36 3.05
CA GLY A 14 19.81 -6.50 2.46
C GLY A 14 19.05 -7.29 3.53
N GLY A 15 17.81 -6.88 3.77
CA GLY A 15 16.93 -7.45 4.76
C GLY A 15 16.52 -8.81 4.26
N ASN A 16 16.66 -9.80 5.13
CA ASN A 16 16.23 -11.17 4.87
C ASN A 16 14.84 -11.16 4.18
N PRO A 17 14.61 -11.85 3.04
CA PRO A 17 13.36 -11.81 2.28
C PRO A 17 12.10 -12.01 3.11
N LEU A 18 12.20 -12.76 4.21
CA LEU A 18 11.13 -12.94 5.17
C LEU A 18 10.73 -11.64 5.89
N VAL A 19 11.68 -10.77 6.25
CA VAL A 19 11.40 -9.51 6.95
C VAL A 19 10.64 -8.55 6.03
N ILE A 20 11.02 -8.45 4.76
CA ILE A 20 10.30 -7.60 3.80
C ILE A 20 8.89 -8.14 3.53
N LEU A 21 8.75 -9.46 3.40
CA LEU A 21 7.44 -10.09 3.27
C LEU A 21 6.56 -9.76 4.48
N ILE A 22 7.08 -9.91 5.70
CA ILE A 22 6.35 -9.61 6.94
C ILE A 22 5.94 -8.13 7.01
N ILE A 23 6.87 -7.20 6.74
CA ILE A 23 6.56 -5.76 6.80
C ILE A 23 5.53 -5.38 5.73
N SER A 24 5.68 -5.88 4.50
CA SER A 24 4.72 -5.60 3.42
C SER A 24 3.35 -6.20 3.69
N LEU A 25 3.29 -7.41 4.27
CA LEU A 25 2.06 -8.09 4.62
C LEU A 25 1.36 -7.36 5.77
N CYS A 26 2.09 -6.93 6.80
CA CYS A 26 1.55 -6.10 7.86
C CYS A 26 0.97 -4.79 7.32
N ALA A 27 1.71 -4.09 6.46
CA ALA A 27 1.22 -2.85 5.83
C ALA A 27 -0.05 -3.09 5.01
N ALA A 28 -0.09 -4.19 4.23
CA ALA A 28 -1.25 -4.57 3.46
C ALA A 28 -2.47 -4.91 4.35
N ILE A 29 -2.28 -5.68 5.42
CA ILE A 29 -3.36 -6.06 6.35
C ILE A 29 -3.90 -4.82 7.07
N VAL A 30 -3.03 -3.93 7.55
CA VAL A 30 -3.47 -2.72 8.26
C VAL A 30 -4.26 -1.80 7.32
N MET A 31 -3.76 -1.56 6.10
CA MET A 31 -4.45 -0.70 5.14
C MET A 31 -5.75 -1.31 4.62
N ALA A 32 -5.71 -2.58 4.20
CA ALA A 32 -6.86 -3.26 3.64
C ALA A 32 -7.92 -3.55 4.72
N GLY A 33 -7.50 -4.04 5.88
CA GLY A 33 -8.39 -4.34 7.01
C GLY A 33 -9.03 -3.07 7.58
N GLY A 34 -8.24 -2.02 7.81
CA GLY A 34 -8.78 -0.74 8.31
C GLY A 34 -9.81 -0.13 7.35
N CYS A 35 -9.51 -0.10 6.06
CA CYS A 35 -10.43 0.39 5.04
C CYS A 35 -11.71 -0.48 4.96
N GLY A 36 -11.55 -1.80 4.99
CA GLY A 36 -12.65 -2.76 4.92
C GLY A 36 -13.64 -2.60 6.07
N ILE A 37 -13.16 -2.46 7.31
CA ILE A 37 -14.01 -2.30 8.49
C ILE A 37 -14.84 -1.01 8.42
N VAL A 38 -14.22 0.11 8.00
CA VAL A 38 -14.90 1.40 7.89
C VAL A 38 -16.00 1.35 6.81
N LEU A 39 -15.69 0.79 5.65
CA LEU A 39 -16.66 0.63 4.57
C LEU A 39 -17.80 -0.32 4.96
N GLU A 40 -17.49 -1.42 5.64
CA GLU A 40 -18.51 -2.37 6.10
C GLU A 40 -19.46 -1.74 7.11
N ALA A 41 -18.92 -0.98 8.07
CA ALA A 41 -19.73 -0.24 9.03
C ALA A 41 -20.65 0.76 8.33
N PHE A 42 -20.16 1.44 7.28
CA PHE A 42 -20.97 2.33 6.45
C PHE A 42 -22.07 1.58 5.70
N VAL A 43 -21.78 0.42 5.11
CA VAL A 43 -22.76 -0.43 4.41
C VAL A 43 -23.89 -0.84 5.34
N ILE A 44 -23.57 -1.31 6.54
CA ILE A 44 -24.57 -1.74 7.54
C ILE A 44 -25.39 -0.54 8.00
N ALA A 45 -24.75 0.60 8.28
CA ALA A 45 -25.44 1.81 8.70
C ALA A 45 -26.39 2.35 7.61
N ALA A 46 -25.94 2.37 6.35
CA ALA A 46 -26.76 2.78 5.22
C ALA A 46 -27.93 1.80 4.99
N ALA A 47 -27.67 0.50 5.09
CA ALA A 47 -28.71 -0.51 4.96
C ALA A 47 -29.80 -0.34 6.01
N ASN A 48 -29.42 -0.05 7.26
CA ASN A 48 -30.37 0.20 8.34
C ASN A 48 -31.12 1.53 8.17
N LEU A 49 -30.44 2.60 7.71
CA LEU A 49 -31.05 3.92 7.53
C LEU A 49 -32.09 3.96 6.40
N PHE A 50 -31.85 3.22 5.31
CA PHE A 50 -32.73 3.17 4.14
C PHE A 50 -33.63 1.93 4.11
N GLU A 51 -33.66 1.15 5.19
CA GLU A 51 -34.39 -0.13 5.29
C GLU A 51 -34.09 -1.08 4.12
N LEU A 52 -32.84 -1.09 3.65
CA LEU A 52 -32.41 -1.92 2.54
C LEU A 52 -32.34 -3.38 3.00
N GLY A 53 -32.99 -4.27 2.24
CA GLY A 53 -33.07 -5.68 2.56
C GLY A 53 -31.70 -6.39 2.57
N SER A 54 -31.70 -7.64 3.07
CA SER A 54 -30.49 -8.45 3.25
C SER A 54 -29.67 -8.64 1.97
N THR A 55 -30.30 -8.65 0.80
CA THR A 55 -29.61 -8.75 -0.49
C THR A 55 -28.64 -7.59 -0.73
N PHE A 56 -29.01 -6.37 -0.33
CA PHE A 56 -28.14 -5.20 -0.46
C PHE A 56 -26.89 -5.35 0.41
N VAL A 57 -27.08 -5.74 1.68
CA VAL A 57 -25.97 -6.00 2.60
C VAL A 57 -25.02 -7.03 2.00
N TRP A 58 -25.53 -8.19 1.57
CA TRP A 58 -24.70 -9.23 0.96
C TRP A 58 -23.90 -8.75 -0.26
N VAL A 59 -24.54 -8.03 -1.19
CA VAL A 59 -23.87 -7.55 -2.40
C VAL A 59 -22.83 -6.48 -2.06
N ALA A 60 -23.16 -5.54 -1.18
CA ALA A 60 -22.26 -4.46 -0.79
C ALA A 60 -21.08 -4.98 0.04
N SER A 61 -21.31 -5.92 0.96
CA SER A 61 -20.24 -6.61 1.72
C SER A 61 -19.34 -7.43 0.80
N ALA A 62 -19.90 -8.11 -0.21
CA ALA A 62 -19.11 -8.86 -1.19
C ALA A 62 -18.24 -7.92 -2.05
N ALA A 63 -18.80 -6.79 -2.49
CA ALA A 63 -18.05 -5.76 -3.21
C ALA A 63 -16.95 -5.15 -2.34
N ASN A 64 -17.24 -4.87 -1.07
CA ASN A 64 -16.27 -4.38 -0.09
C ASN A 64 -15.13 -5.40 0.10
N ALA A 65 -15.46 -6.68 0.30
CA ALA A 65 -14.47 -7.75 0.43
C ALA A 65 -13.56 -7.85 -0.81
N ALA A 66 -14.13 -7.76 -2.02
CA ALA A 66 -13.35 -7.76 -3.26
C ALA A 66 -12.40 -6.55 -3.34
N LEU A 67 -12.87 -5.36 -2.92
CA LEU A 67 -12.06 -4.14 -2.90
C LEU A 67 -10.92 -4.23 -1.87
N VAL A 68 -11.20 -4.76 -0.68
CA VAL A 68 -10.20 -5.02 0.37
C VAL A 68 -9.14 -6.00 -0.11
N LEU A 69 -9.55 -7.10 -0.74
CA LEU A 69 -8.62 -8.08 -1.32
C LEU A 69 -7.75 -7.45 -2.42
N TRP A 70 -8.36 -6.65 -3.29
CA TRP A 70 -7.65 -5.91 -4.33
C TRP A 70 -6.61 -4.95 -3.74
N LEU A 71 -6.99 -4.13 -2.75
CA LEU A 71 -6.08 -3.20 -2.08
C LEU A 71 -4.95 -3.92 -1.36
N GLY A 72 -5.24 -5.03 -0.69
CA GLY A 72 -4.24 -5.87 -0.03
C GLY A 72 -3.23 -6.43 -1.04
N LEU A 73 -3.72 -6.99 -2.14
CA LEU A 73 -2.88 -7.54 -3.21
C LEU A 73 -2.05 -6.46 -3.89
N TRP A 74 -2.64 -5.29 -4.18
CA TRP A 74 -1.93 -4.15 -4.77
C TRP A 74 -0.82 -3.65 -3.85
N THR A 75 -1.10 -3.47 -2.56
CA THR A 75 -0.12 -3.00 -1.58
C THR A 75 1.04 -3.99 -1.42
N PHE A 76 0.72 -5.28 -1.40
CA PHE A 76 1.72 -6.34 -1.36
C PHE A 76 2.59 -6.36 -2.63
N ALA A 77 1.97 -6.38 -3.81
CA ALA A 77 2.66 -6.40 -5.09
C ALA A 77 3.55 -5.15 -5.29
N ARG A 78 3.06 -3.98 -4.90
CA ARG A 78 3.82 -2.72 -4.96
C ARG A 78 5.03 -2.77 -4.04
N SER A 79 4.85 -3.26 -2.80
CA SER A 79 5.95 -3.40 -1.84
C SER A 79 7.01 -4.39 -2.33
N TRP A 80 6.58 -5.51 -2.92
CA TRP A 80 7.47 -6.50 -3.55
C TRP A 80 8.23 -5.93 -4.75
N HIS A 81 7.56 -5.15 -5.61
CA HIS A 81 8.19 -4.54 -6.79
C HIS A 81 9.27 -3.52 -6.40
N VAL A 82 9.00 -2.65 -5.41
CA VAL A 82 9.98 -1.68 -4.88
C VAL A 82 11.19 -2.41 -4.31
N GLU A 83 10.97 -3.46 -3.52
CA GLU A 83 12.06 -4.26 -2.95
C GLU A 83 12.91 -4.93 -4.04
N ARG A 84 12.27 -5.46 -5.09
CA ARG A 84 12.99 -6.08 -6.21
C ARG A 84 13.91 -5.08 -6.92
N ARG A 85 13.50 -3.81 -7.02
CA ARG A 85 14.34 -2.75 -7.59
C ARG A 85 15.48 -2.35 -6.66
N LEU A 86 15.22 -2.20 -5.36
CA LEU A 86 16.27 -1.93 -4.36
C LEU A 86 17.35 -3.01 -4.35
N ARG A 87 16.95 -4.29 -4.45
CA ARG A 87 17.90 -5.43 -4.55
C ARG A 87 18.74 -5.44 -5.82
N ALA A 88 18.26 -4.83 -6.90
CA ALA A 88 19.01 -4.72 -8.14
C ALA A 88 20.09 -3.61 -8.07
N GLY A 89 20.24 -2.93 -6.93
CA GLY A 89 21.17 -1.81 -6.78
C GLY A 89 20.76 -0.57 -7.58
N LEU A 90 19.54 -0.57 -8.12
CA LEU A 90 18.94 0.60 -8.74
C LEU A 90 18.36 1.43 -7.61
N GLU A 91 18.92 2.63 -7.38
CA GLU A 91 18.24 3.64 -6.56
C GLU A 91 16.84 3.79 -7.15
N VAL A 92 15.82 3.50 -6.33
CA VAL A 92 14.44 3.76 -6.71
C VAL A 92 14.38 5.25 -6.96
N ASP A 93 14.15 5.65 -8.23
CA ASP A 93 14.12 7.06 -8.66
C ASP A 93 13.53 7.91 -7.53
N GLU A 94 14.34 8.82 -6.98
CA GLU A 94 13.84 9.83 -6.05
C GLU A 94 12.59 10.41 -6.69
N PRO A 95 11.46 10.53 -5.96
CA PRO A 95 10.24 11.02 -6.54
C PRO A 95 10.52 12.40 -7.13
N SER A 96 10.64 12.48 -8.46
CA SER A 96 10.90 13.74 -9.13
C SER A 96 9.60 14.51 -9.10
N TRP A 97 9.40 15.31 -8.06
CA TRP A 97 8.28 16.25 -7.93
C TRP A 97 8.35 17.41 -8.94
N SER A 98 9.19 17.27 -9.97
CA SER A 98 9.36 18.25 -11.03
C SER A 98 8.50 17.87 -12.23
N ILE A 99 7.43 18.64 -12.44
CA ILE A 99 6.55 18.58 -13.62
C ILE A 99 7.36 18.68 -14.93
N LEU A 100 8.56 19.26 -14.89
CA LEU A 100 9.46 19.44 -16.04
C LEU A 100 10.24 18.18 -16.45
N ALA A 101 10.31 17.15 -15.61
CA ALA A 101 11.01 15.90 -15.97
C ALA A 101 10.28 15.13 -17.08
N ASN A 102 8.94 15.21 -17.14
CA ASN A 102 8.11 14.54 -18.15
C ASN A 102 8.11 15.25 -19.52
N PHE A 103 8.64 16.47 -19.63
CA PHE A 103 8.68 17.25 -20.88
C PHE A 103 10.05 17.28 -21.56
N ARG A 104 11.03 16.53 -21.04
CA ARG A 104 12.40 16.47 -21.58
C ARG A 104 12.71 15.18 -22.37
N ALA A 105 11.69 14.36 -22.63
CA ALA A 105 11.77 13.20 -23.53
C ALA A 105 11.64 13.65 -25.00
#